data_AF-A0ABD3UUW9-F1
#
_entry.id   AF-A0ABD3UUW9-F1
#
_cell.length_a   1.000
_cell.length_b   1.000
_cell.length_c   1.000
_cell.angle_alpha   90.00
_cell.angle_beta   90.00
_cell.angle_gamma   90.00
#
_symmetry.space_group_name_H-M   'P 1'
#
loop_
_entity.id
_entity.type
_entity.pdbx_description
1 polymer ?
#
loop_
_entity_poly.entity_id
_entity_poly.type
_entity_poly.pdbx_seq_one_letter_code
_entity_poly.pdbx_strand_id
1 'polypeptide(L)' 'MAANRKRKVDNENQQFNDDWTVQYCFVQHQMNVICLLCHSTVVVVKVSNIKHQSMKISTSLSGTNKQLKLNL' A
#
# COMPACT_ATOMS: atom_id res chain seq x y z
N MET A 1 -25.22 -23.22 25.46
CA MET A 1 -24.58 -21.88 25.45
C MET A 1 -23.70 -21.78 24.20
N ALA A 2 -24.14 -21.07 23.17
CA ALA A 2 -23.34 -20.91 21.94
C ALA A 2 -22.26 -19.86 22.20
N ALA A 3 -21.00 -20.30 22.36
CA ALA A 3 -19.86 -19.40 22.43
C ALA A 3 -19.75 -18.66 21.09
N ASN A 4 -20.15 -17.39 21.09
CA ASN A 4 -19.96 -16.47 19.97
C ASN A 4 -18.45 -16.25 19.78
N ARG A 5 -17.81 -17.17 19.04
CA ARG A 5 -16.41 -17.07 18.64
C ARG A 5 -16.32 -15.91 17.66
N LYS A 6 -16.02 -14.70 18.17
CA LYS A 6 -15.60 -13.56 17.36
C LYS A 6 -14.50 -14.05 16.41
N ARG A 7 -14.83 -14.15 15.11
CA ARG A 7 -13.85 -14.56 14.10
C ARG A 7 -12.74 -13.51 14.07
N LYS A 8 -11.51 -13.97 14.21
CA LYS A 8 -10.32 -13.13 14.10
C LYS A 8 -10.11 -12.79 12.62
N VAL A 9 -10.68 -11.67 12.17
CA VAL A 9 -10.54 -11.12 10.80
C VAL A 9 -9.13 -10.50 10.67
N ASP A 10 -8.10 -11.34 10.79
CA ASP A 10 -6.71 -10.90 10.56
C ASP A 10 -6.14 -11.49 9.27
N ASN A 11 -6.69 -12.60 8.75
CA ASN A 11 -6.18 -13.27 7.55
C ASN A 11 -6.72 -12.70 6.23
N GLU A 12 -7.96 -12.25 6.17
CA GLU A 12 -8.59 -11.80 4.91
C GLU A 12 -8.06 -10.43 4.44
N ASN A 13 -7.46 -9.65 5.34
CA ASN A 13 -6.96 -8.30 5.06
C ASN A 13 -5.43 -8.22 5.01
N GLN A 14 -4.72 -9.33 4.77
CA GLN A 14 -3.26 -9.35 4.59
C GLN A 14 -2.83 -9.66 3.15
N GLN A 15 -3.75 -10.07 2.28
CA GLN A 15 -3.43 -10.37 0.89
C GLN A 15 -3.38 -9.09 0.07
N PHE A 16 -2.32 -8.95 -0.72
CA PHE A 16 -2.18 -7.88 -1.69
C PHE A 16 -3.18 -8.06 -2.83
N ASN A 17 -3.81 -6.97 -3.28
CA ASN A 17 -4.63 -6.98 -4.49
C ASN A 17 -3.82 -6.40 -5.65
N ASP A 18 -3.70 -7.16 -6.75
CA ASP A 18 -3.00 -6.74 -7.97
C ASP A 18 -3.58 -5.46 -8.58
N ASP A 19 -4.86 -5.16 -8.35
CA ASP A 19 -5.49 -3.89 -8.74
C ASP A 19 -4.77 -2.68 -8.11
N TRP A 20 -4.15 -2.84 -6.94
CA TRP A 20 -3.43 -1.77 -6.27
C TRP A 20 -2.14 -1.38 -6.99
N THR A 21 -1.58 -2.27 -7.80
CA THR A 21 -0.45 -1.92 -8.67
C THR A 21 -0.86 -0.91 -9.72
N VAL A 22 -2.00 -1.11 -10.36
CA VAL A 22 -2.49 -0.22 -11.41
C VAL A 22 -3.07 1.08 -10.83
N GLN A 23 -3.82 0.98 -9.73
CA GLN A 23 -4.55 2.13 -9.15
C GLN A 23 -3.65 3.04 -8.30
N TYR A 24 -2.68 2.47 -7.60
CA TYR A 24 -1.94 3.18 -6.54
C TYR A 24 -0.41 3.07 -6.68
N CYS A 25 0.10 2.41 -7.73
CA CYS A 25 1.54 2.18 -7.94
C CYS A 25 2.22 1.44 -6.77
N PHE A 26 1.54 0.47 -6.17
CA PHE A 26 2.11 -0.41 -5.16
C PHE A 26 2.49 -1.76 -5.75
N VAL A 27 3.56 -2.37 -5.24
CA VAL A 27 3.94 -3.74 -5.62
C VAL A 27 4.22 -4.55 -4.38
N GLN A 28 3.83 -5.83 -4.40
CA GLN A 28 4.27 -6.76 -3.39
C GLN A 28 5.66 -7.29 -3.77
N HIS A 29 6.62 -7.11 -2.87
CA HIS A 29 7.94 -7.71 -2.96
C HIS A 29 8.20 -8.55 -1.72
N GLN A 30 8.32 -9.87 -1.91
CA GLN A 30 8.37 -10.86 -0.84
C GLN A 30 7.14 -10.77 0.07
N MET A 31 7.30 -10.34 1.32
CA MET A 31 6.21 -10.14 2.30
C MET A 31 5.86 -8.66 2.53
N ASN A 32 6.49 -7.76 1.78
CA ASN A 32 6.35 -6.32 1.95
C ASN A 32 5.62 -5.71 0.76
N VAL A 33 4.82 -4.68 1.02
CA VAL A 33 4.17 -3.90 -0.03
C VAL A 33 4.88 -2.56 -0.14
N ILE A 34 5.43 -2.27 -1.30
CA ILE A 34 6.29 -1.11 -1.55
C ILE A 34 5.56 -0.15 -2.47
N CYS A 35 5.55 1.13 -2.12
CA CYS A 35 5.09 2.17 -3.02
C CYS A 35 6.20 2.54 -4.02
N LEU A 36 5.93 2.48 -5.32
CA LEU A 36 6.91 2.86 -6.34
C LEU A 36 7.10 4.39 -6.48
N LEU A 37 6.19 5.19 -5.93
CA LEU A 37 6.26 6.66 -6.03
C LEU A 37 7.12 7.29 -4.93
N CYS A 38 7.08 6.71 -3.72
CA CYS A 38 7.83 7.24 -2.56
C CYS A 38 8.78 6.22 -1.93
N HIS A 39 8.90 5.03 -2.51
CA HIS A 39 9.76 3.92 -2.07
C HIS A 39 9.53 3.50 -0.61
N SER A 40 8.37 3.87 -0.05
CA SER A 40 8.01 3.59 1.33
C SER A 40 7.31 2.24 1.43
N THR A 41 7.67 1.47 2.46
CA THR A 41 7.11 0.14 2.71
C THR A 41 5.90 0.21 3.62
N VAL A 42 4.83 -0.49 3.25
CA VAL A 42 3.62 -0.66 4.05
C VAL A 42 3.78 -1.87 4.95
N VAL A 43 3.88 -1.63 6.26
CA VAL A 43 4.05 -2.67 7.29
C VAL A 43 2.80 -3.56 7.44
N VAL A 44 1.62 -3.00 7.15
CA VAL A 44 0.34 -3.71 7.24
C VAL A 44 -0.43 -3.54 5.94
N VAL A 45 -0.62 -4.65 5.21
CA VAL A 45 -1.24 -4.72 3.88
C VAL A 45 -2.77 -4.54 3.97
N LYS A 46 -3.22 -3.37 4.44
CA LYS A 46 -4.65 -3.01 4.52
C LYS A 46 -4.96 -1.91 3.51
N VAL A 47 -6.10 -2.06 2.82
CA VAL A 47 -6.58 -1.10 1.81
C VAL A 47 -6.66 0.34 2.34
N SER A 48 -7.03 0.52 3.61
CA SER A 48 -7.08 1.83 4.27
C SER A 48 -5.70 2.49 4.34
N ASN A 49 -4.66 1.71 4.58
CA ASN A 49 -3.29 2.18 4.66
C ASN A 49 -2.76 2.59 3.27
N ILE A 50 -3.06 1.76 2.26
CA ILE A 50 -2.70 2.01 0.86
C ILE A 50 -3.41 3.26 0.32
N LYS A 51 -4.71 3.40 0.58
CA LYS A 51 -5.49 4.57 0.15
C LYS A 51 -5.02 5.87 0.83
N HIS A 52 -4.70 5.80 2.11
CA HIS A 52 -4.16 6.96 2.83
C HIS A 52 -2.78 7.38 2.27
N GLN A 53 -1.92 6.41 1.97
CA GLN A 53 -0.62 6.68 1.40
C GLN A 53 -0.72 7.19 -0.04
N SER A 54 -1.59 6.63 -0.87
CA SER A 54 -1.82 7.13 -2.24
C SER A 54 -2.36 8.56 -2.25
N MET A 55 -3.26 8.89 -1.33
CA MET A 55 -3.73 10.28 -1.16
C MET A 55 -2.59 11.22 -0.74
N LYS A 56 -1.75 10.84 0.23
CA LYS A 56 -0.55 11.61 0.60
C LYS A 56 0.41 11.82 -0.57
N ILE A 57 0.59 10.79 -1.39
CA ILE A 57 1.45 10.87 -2.56
C ILE A 57 0.84 11.84 -3.57
N SER A 58 -0.46 11.74 -3.87
CA SER A 58 -1.14 12.66 -4.79
C SER A 58 -1.04 14.12 -4.37
N THR A 59 -1.17 14.42 -3.07
CA THR A 59 -1.01 15.79 -2.56
C THR A 59 0.44 16.26 -2.62
N SER A 60 1.41 15.38 -2.38
CA SER A 60 2.85 15.71 -2.48
C SER A 60 3.34 15.88 -3.93
N LEU A 61 2.81 15.09 -4.88
CA LEU A 61 3.18 15.15 -6.30
C LEU A 61 2.60 16.39 -6.99
N SER A 62 1.50 16.94 -6.48
CA SER A 62 0.98 18.26 -6.89
C SER A 62 2.00 19.38 -6.66
N GLY A 63 3.01 19.16 -5.79
CA GLY A 63 3.98 20.18 -5.38
C GLY A 63 5.37 20.12 -6.02
N THR A 64 5.85 19.01 -6.59
CA THR A 64 7.23 18.96 -7.10
C THR A 64 7.45 18.02 -8.29
N ASN A 65 7.77 18.59 -9.46
CA ASN A 65 8.50 17.90 -10.54
C ASN A 65 9.96 17.68 -10.06
N LYS A 66 10.23 16.63 -9.28
CA LYS A 66 11.61 16.22 -9.01
C LYS A 66 12.05 15.28 -10.11
N GLN A 67 12.82 15.80 -11.06
CA GLN A 67 13.59 15.00 -12.03
C GLN A 67 14.40 13.94 -11.27
N LEU A 68 13.99 12.69 -11.34
CA LEU A 68 14.78 11.57 -10.87
C LEU A 68 15.94 11.40 -11.86
N LYS A 69 17.11 11.95 -11.50
CA LYS A 69 18.37 11.64 -12.19
C LYS A 69 18.69 10.16 -11.95
N LEU A 70 18.32 9.32 -12.91
CA LEU A 70 18.92 8.00 -13.07
C LEU A 70 20.36 8.22 -13.53
N ASN A 71 21.31 8.03 -12.62
CA ASN A 71 22.71 7.91 -13.00
C ASN A 71 22.91 6.48 -13.53
N LEU A 72 23.00 6.36 -14.85
CA LEU A 72 23.46 5.16 -15.57
C LEU A 72 24.99 5.07 -15.49
#